data_AF-A0A365T5S8-F1
#
_entry.id   AF-A0A365T5S8-F1
#
_cell.length_a   1.000
_cell.length_b   1.000
_cell.length_c   1.000
_cell.angle_alpha   90.00
_cell.angle_beta   90.00
_cell.angle_gamma   90.00
#
_symmetry.space_group_name_H-M   'P 1'
#
loop_
_entity.id
_entity.type
_entity.pdbx_description
1 polymer ?
#
loop_
_entity_poly.entity_id
_entity_poly.type
_entity_poly.pdbx_seq_one_letter_code
_entity_poly.pdbx_strand_id
1 'polypeptide(L)'
;MAPTFFSSSAEFREWLKENHDTADEMWVGYYKKDADQTGIAYGESVEEAICFGWIDGLIKGIDDETYKRRFTPRKPDSKWSKTNKERVERMIDTGKMTPAGMELIEAAKESGEWDDAYRLGEDHTIPPELKSALRANETAWENFQNFSNTDQHAFITLVNDAKTAETKEDRIERTVELAEQNLRAYDENNNRLL
;
A
#
# COMPACT_ATOMS: atom_id res chain seq x y z
N MET A 1 0.49 -10.02 22.44
CA MET A 1 -0.17 -11.27 22.05
C MET A 1 0.76 -12.14 21.23
N ALA A 2 0.60 -13.46 21.39
CA ALA A 2 1.22 -14.45 20.51
C ALA A 2 0.59 -14.34 19.11
N PRO A 3 1.38 -14.46 18.03
CA PRO A 3 0.83 -14.46 16.68
C PRO A 3 0.22 -15.82 16.33
N THR A 4 -0.77 -15.80 15.45
CA THR A 4 -1.33 -16.99 14.80
C THR A 4 -0.74 -17.12 13.41
N PHE A 5 -0.21 -18.29 13.07
CA PHE A 5 0.31 -18.58 11.74
C PHE A 5 -0.76 -19.32 10.94
N PHE A 6 -1.13 -18.76 9.79
CA PHE A 6 -2.08 -19.39 8.88
C PHE A 6 -1.33 -20.04 7.73
N SER A 7 -1.77 -21.24 7.34
CA SER A 7 -1.22 -21.99 6.22
C SER A 7 -1.71 -21.46 4.87
N SER A 8 -2.85 -20.76 4.84
CA SER A 8 -3.48 -20.27 3.60
C SER A 8 -4.40 -19.07 3.85
N SER A 9 -4.73 -18.36 2.75
CA SER A 9 -5.75 -17.31 2.73
C SER A 9 -7.14 -17.80 3.15
N ALA A 10 -7.51 -19.03 2.79
CA ALA A 10 -8.77 -19.64 3.19
C ALA A 10 -8.86 -19.80 4.72
N GLU A 11 -7.79 -20.25 5.36
CA GLU A 11 -7.76 -20.42 6.83
C GLU A 11 -7.90 -19.08 7.56
N PHE A 12 -7.21 -18.05 7.06
CA PHE A 12 -7.36 -16.70 7.61
C PHE A 12 -8.76 -16.12 7.38
N ARG A 13 -9.37 -16.41 6.23
CA ARG A 13 -10.74 -16.01 5.91
C ARG A 13 -11.75 -16.65 6.87
N GLU A 14 -11.60 -17.92 7.23
CA GLU A 14 -12.48 -18.55 8.23
C GLU A 14 -12.37 -17.86 9.59
N TRP A 15 -11.14 -17.53 10.02
CA TRP A 15 -10.96 -16.76 11.25
C TRP A 15 -11.68 -15.40 11.17
N LEU A 16 -11.56 -14.68 10.06
CA LEU A 16 -12.25 -13.39 9.86
C LEU A 16 -13.77 -13.55 9.90
N LYS A 17 -14.34 -14.57 9.25
CA LYS A 17 -15.80 -14.81 9.29
C LYS A 17 -16.32 -14.93 10.72
N GLU A 18 -15.58 -15.60 11.59
CA GLU A 18 -15.98 -15.85 12.97
C GLU A 18 -15.70 -14.68 13.93
N ASN A 19 -14.73 -13.81 13.61
CA ASN A 19 -14.18 -12.87 14.60
C ASN A 19 -14.17 -11.40 14.16
N HIS A 20 -14.46 -11.07 12.89
CA HIS A 20 -14.26 -9.71 12.35
C HIS A 20 -15.08 -8.61 13.05
N ASP A 21 -16.20 -8.97 13.67
CA ASP A 21 -17.15 -8.08 14.33
C ASP A 21 -16.95 -7.97 15.85
N THR A 22 -16.17 -8.89 16.44
CA THR A 22 -16.02 -9.04 17.90
C THR A 22 -14.58 -8.89 18.38
N ALA A 23 -13.58 -9.15 17.52
CA ALA A 23 -12.18 -9.00 17.87
C ALA A 23 -11.66 -7.57 17.60
N ASP A 24 -10.92 -7.00 18.55
CA ASP A 24 -10.32 -5.66 18.41
C ASP A 24 -9.01 -5.66 17.62
N GLU A 25 -8.24 -6.75 17.69
CA GLU A 25 -7.00 -6.93 16.95
C GLU A 25 -6.65 -8.41 16.76
N MET A 26 -5.79 -8.66 15.78
CA MET A 26 -5.21 -9.98 15.51
C MET A 26 -3.74 -9.82 15.13
N TRP A 27 -2.88 -10.69 15.65
CA TRP A 27 -1.48 -10.75 15.22
C TRP A 27 -1.29 -11.96 14.32
N VAL A 28 -1.00 -11.71 13.04
CA VAL A 28 -0.70 -12.75 12.06
C VAL A 28 0.81 -12.96 12.01
N GLY A 29 1.25 -14.20 12.12
CA GLY A 29 2.64 -14.62 11.97
C GLY A 29 2.98 -14.92 10.51
N TYR A 30 4.19 -14.56 10.11
CA TYR A 30 4.75 -14.77 8.77
C TYR A 30 6.17 -15.30 8.87
N TYR A 31 6.53 -16.10 7.87
CA TYR A 31 7.89 -16.59 7.67
C TYR A 31 8.64 -15.65 6.73
N LYS A 32 9.92 -15.38 7.04
CA LYS A 32 10.82 -14.61 6.18
C LYS A 32 11.20 -15.45 4.97
N LYS A 33 11.72 -14.77 3.93
CA LYS A 33 12.04 -15.38 2.63
C LYS A 33 12.98 -16.58 2.72
N ASP A 34 13.92 -16.56 3.66
CA ASP A 34 14.96 -17.58 3.82
C ASP A 34 14.59 -18.67 4.84
N ALA A 35 13.37 -18.66 5.36
CA ALA A 35 12.91 -19.70 6.29
C ALA A 35 12.51 -20.98 5.54
N ASP A 36 12.71 -22.14 6.18
CA ASP A 36 12.30 -23.44 5.64
C ASP A 36 10.78 -23.64 5.59
N GLN A 37 10.03 -22.80 6.33
CA GLN A 37 8.58 -22.86 6.44
C GLN A 37 7.91 -21.76 5.63
N THR A 38 6.72 -22.05 5.10
CA THR A 38 5.87 -21.09 4.40
C THR A 38 4.49 -21.02 5.04
N GLY A 39 3.81 -19.88 4.89
CA GLY A 39 2.43 -19.70 5.31
C GLY A 39 1.68 -18.81 4.34
N ILE A 40 0.57 -18.22 4.80
CA ILE A 40 -0.20 -17.24 4.03
C ILE A 40 0.71 -16.13 3.49
N ALA A 41 0.56 -15.81 2.20
CA ALA A 41 1.28 -14.71 1.62
C ALA A 41 0.74 -13.38 2.16
N TYR A 42 1.63 -12.43 2.43
CA TYR A 42 1.22 -11.12 2.96
C TYR A 42 0.16 -10.44 2.08
N GLY A 43 0.33 -10.45 0.76
CA GLY A 43 -0.66 -9.88 -0.17
C GLY A 43 -2.06 -10.49 0.00
N GLU A 44 -2.13 -11.81 0.08
CA GLU A 44 -3.40 -12.53 0.28
C GLU A 44 -4.03 -12.21 1.63
N SER A 45 -3.23 -12.10 2.69
CA SER A 45 -3.75 -11.72 4.01
C SER A 45 -4.37 -10.31 4.00
N VAL A 46 -3.81 -9.36 3.26
CA VAL A 46 -4.39 -8.01 3.15
C VAL A 46 -5.67 -8.03 2.32
N GLU A 47 -5.71 -8.82 1.24
CA GLU A 47 -6.92 -9.01 0.41
C GLU A 47 -8.05 -9.69 1.18
N GLU A 48 -7.77 -10.69 2.00
CA GLU A 48 -8.80 -11.29 2.84
C GLU A 48 -9.23 -10.32 3.96
N ALA A 49 -8.30 -9.62 4.63
CA ALA A 49 -8.63 -8.64 5.65
C ALA A 49 -9.54 -7.52 5.13
N ILE A 50 -9.25 -6.97 3.94
CA ILE A 50 -10.03 -5.86 3.38
C ILE A 50 -11.46 -6.30 3.05
N CYS A 51 -11.67 -7.58 2.69
CA CYS A 51 -13.00 -8.12 2.44
C CYS A 51 -13.92 -8.03 3.67
N PHE A 52 -13.36 -8.06 4.88
CA PHE A 52 -14.08 -8.01 6.16
C PHE A 52 -13.97 -6.66 6.85
N GLY A 53 -13.41 -5.64 6.18
CA GLY A 53 -13.27 -4.32 6.78
C GLY A 53 -12.07 -4.15 7.71
N TRP A 54 -11.06 -5.01 7.59
CA TRP A 54 -9.86 -4.98 8.41
C TRP A 54 -8.67 -4.37 7.64
N ILE A 55 -7.69 -3.86 8.38
CA ILE A 55 -6.45 -3.30 7.82
C ILE A 55 -5.25 -3.80 8.62
N ASP A 56 -4.13 -3.94 7.92
CA ASP A 56 -2.85 -4.27 8.53
C ASP A 56 -2.14 -3.01 9.08
N GLY A 57 -1.17 -3.22 9.97
CA GLY A 57 -0.43 -2.12 10.57
C GLY A 57 0.92 -2.55 11.11
N LEU A 58 1.06 -2.51 12.44
CA LEU A 58 2.35 -2.69 13.10
C LEU A 58 3.02 -4.02 12.74
N ILE A 59 4.31 -3.95 12.42
CA ILE A 59 5.18 -5.10 12.17
C ILE A 59 6.13 -5.27 13.36
N LYS A 60 6.33 -6.50 13.81
CA LYS A 60 7.33 -6.83 14.83
C LYS A 60 8.07 -8.11 14.44
N GLY A 61 9.40 -8.09 14.50
CA GLY A 61 10.20 -9.30 14.45
C GLY A 61 9.90 -10.21 15.65
N ILE A 62 9.96 -11.52 15.45
CA ILE A 62 9.84 -12.51 16.51
C ILE A 62 11.21 -13.14 16.74
N ASP A 63 11.80 -13.67 15.66
CA ASP A 63 13.12 -14.31 15.64
C ASP A 63 13.79 -14.13 14.26
N ASP A 64 14.82 -14.93 13.98
CA ASP A 64 15.59 -14.86 12.74
C ASP A 64 14.79 -15.31 11.50
N GLU A 65 13.75 -16.11 11.68
CA GLU A 65 12.98 -16.71 10.58
C GLU A 65 11.55 -16.17 10.49
N THR A 66 11.05 -15.51 11.53
CA THR A 66 9.64 -15.11 11.61
C THR A 66 9.45 -13.67 12.05
N TYR A 67 8.33 -13.10 11.61
CA TYR A 67 7.83 -11.81 12.04
C TYR A 67 6.31 -11.87 12.16
N LYS A 68 5.71 -10.88 12.79
CA LYS A 68 4.26 -10.73 12.87
C LYS A 68 3.80 -9.37 12.44
N ARG A 69 2.58 -9.32 11.92
CA ARG A 69 1.88 -8.10 11.56
C ARG A 69 0.54 -8.05 12.29
N ARG A 70 0.21 -6.86 12.80
CA ARG A 70 -1.08 -6.62 13.44
C ARG A 70 -2.13 -6.27 12.40
N PHE A 71 -3.31 -6.84 12.55
CA PHE A 71 -4.52 -6.49 11.84
C PHE A 71 -5.57 -5.99 12.83
N THR A 72 -6.34 -4.98 12.43
CA THR A 72 -7.40 -4.38 13.25
C THR A 72 -8.60 -4.03 12.37
N PRO A 73 -9.82 -3.94 12.94
CA PRO A 73 -10.96 -3.34 12.24
C PRO A 73 -10.61 -1.93 11.78
N ARG A 74 -11.00 -1.57 10.56
CA ARG A 74 -10.86 -0.20 10.06
C ARG A 74 -11.89 0.68 10.75
N LYS A 75 -11.47 1.91 11.07
CA LYS A 75 -12.42 2.94 11.45
C LYS A 75 -13.06 3.55 10.18
N PRO A 76 -14.31 4.01 10.24
CA PRO A 76 -14.98 4.63 9.09
C PRO A 76 -14.23 5.82 8.47
N ASP A 77 -13.45 6.55 9.28
CA ASP A 77 -12.61 7.70 8.90
C ASP A 77 -11.17 7.31 8.51
N SER A 78 -10.89 6.01 8.35
CA SER A 78 -9.54 5.56 8.01
C SER A 78 -9.22 5.84 6.55
N LYS A 79 -8.16 6.62 6.31
CA LYS A 79 -7.62 6.93 4.98
C LYS A 79 -7.47 5.70 4.08
N TRP A 80 -7.80 5.85 2.81
CA TRP A 80 -7.61 4.82 1.80
C TRP A 80 -6.37 5.10 0.97
N SER A 81 -5.51 4.09 0.79
CA SER A 81 -4.43 4.16 -0.20
C SER A 81 -4.93 3.66 -1.54
N LYS A 82 -4.31 4.12 -2.63
CA LYS A 82 -4.59 3.61 -3.99
C LYS A 82 -4.50 2.09 -4.06
N THR A 83 -3.43 1.48 -3.54
CA THR A 83 -3.27 0.02 -3.54
C THR A 83 -4.40 -0.69 -2.78
N ASN A 84 -4.94 -0.11 -1.70
CA ASN A 84 -6.09 -0.70 -1.02
C ASN A 84 -7.39 -0.56 -1.82
N LYS A 85 -7.56 0.50 -2.61
CA LYS A 85 -8.67 0.59 -3.57
C LYS A 85 -8.55 -0.43 -4.69
N GLU A 86 -7.37 -0.59 -5.29
CA GLU A 86 -7.11 -1.61 -6.32
C GLU A 86 -7.41 -3.03 -5.79
N ARG A 87 -7.07 -3.30 -4.52
CA ARG A 87 -7.46 -4.55 -3.85
C ARG A 87 -8.96 -4.66 -3.67
N VAL A 88 -9.64 -3.60 -3.24
CA VAL A 88 -11.10 -3.58 -3.11
C VAL A 88 -11.76 -3.90 -4.45
N GLU A 89 -11.38 -3.22 -5.52
CA GLU A 89 -11.91 -3.44 -6.87
C GLU A 89 -11.75 -4.92 -7.28
N ARG A 90 -10.54 -5.47 -7.13
CA ARG A 90 -10.27 -6.89 -7.38
C ARG A 90 -11.14 -7.82 -6.53
N MET A 91 -11.31 -7.52 -5.25
CA MET A 91 -12.10 -8.36 -4.34
C MET A 91 -13.61 -8.28 -4.62
N ILE A 92 -14.09 -7.15 -5.13
CA ILE A 92 -15.46 -7.00 -5.64
C ILE A 92 -15.62 -7.82 -6.93
N ASP A 93 -14.71 -7.65 -7.89
CA ASP A 93 -14.75 -8.34 -9.19
C ASP A 93 -14.70 -9.87 -9.06
N THR A 94 -13.94 -10.36 -8.06
CA THR A 94 -13.84 -11.79 -7.75
C THR A 94 -14.96 -12.31 -6.85
N GLY A 95 -15.92 -11.47 -6.45
CA GLY A 95 -17.06 -11.84 -5.61
C GLY A 95 -16.69 -12.24 -4.17
N LYS A 96 -15.48 -11.86 -3.72
CA LYS A 96 -14.98 -12.17 -2.37
C LYS A 96 -15.35 -11.13 -1.32
N MET A 97 -15.65 -9.90 -1.75
CA MET A 97 -16.02 -8.81 -0.85
C MET A 97 -17.26 -9.17 0.01
N THR A 98 -17.23 -8.84 1.29
CA THR A 98 -18.35 -9.11 2.22
C THR A 98 -19.14 -7.83 2.53
N PRO A 99 -20.36 -7.94 3.10
CA PRO A 99 -21.11 -6.76 3.54
C PRO A 99 -20.32 -5.84 4.49
N ALA A 100 -19.55 -6.41 5.43
CA ALA A 100 -18.74 -5.62 6.37
C ALA A 100 -17.66 -4.78 5.65
N GLY A 101 -17.02 -5.36 4.62
CA GLY A 101 -16.08 -4.61 3.78
C GLY A 101 -16.78 -3.53 2.95
N MET A 102 -17.95 -3.84 2.37
CA MET A 102 -18.75 -2.89 1.59
C MET A 102 -19.21 -1.69 2.42
N GLU A 103 -19.65 -1.90 3.67
CA GLU A 103 -20.09 -0.81 4.55
C GLU A 103 -18.99 0.24 4.76
N LEU A 104 -17.74 -0.18 4.93
CA LEU A 104 -16.61 0.74 5.08
C LEU A 104 -16.23 1.45 3.77
N ILE A 105 -16.45 0.80 2.63
CA ILE A 105 -16.27 1.42 1.31
C ILE A 105 -17.31 2.52 1.11
N GLU A 106 -18.58 2.24 1.41
CA GLU A 106 -19.65 3.23 1.29
C GLU A 106 -19.46 4.38 2.28
N ALA A 107 -19.09 4.11 3.54
CA ALA A 107 -18.76 5.14 4.51
C ALA A 107 -17.59 6.04 4.05
N ALA A 108 -16.58 5.45 3.40
CA ALA A 108 -15.45 6.20 2.84
C ALA A 108 -15.84 7.05 1.63
N LYS A 109 -16.79 6.59 0.81
CA LYS A 109 -17.34 7.38 -0.31
C LYS A 109 -18.16 8.56 0.21
N GLU A 110 -19.00 8.33 1.23
CA GLU A 110 -19.81 9.38 1.85
C GLU A 110 -18.95 10.46 2.53
N SER A 111 -17.84 10.07 3.15
CA SER A 111 -16.93 11.00 3.82
C SER A 111 -15.96 11.72 2.88
N GLY A 112 -15.84 11.28 1.63
CA GLY A 112 -14.86 11.79 0.66
C GLY A 112 -13.45 11.19 0.79
N GLU A 113 -13.18 10.43 1.85
CA GLU A 113 -11.90 9.73 2.09
C GLU A 113 -11.59 8.70 1.00
N TRP A 114 -12.64 8.16 0.35
CA TRP A 114 -12.46 7.39 -0.87
C TRP A 114 -11.74 8.27 -1.89
N ASP A 115 -12.35 9.36 -2.36
CA ASP A 115 -11.78 10.19 -3.44
C ASP A 115 -10.42 10.83 -3.08
N ASP A 116 -10.19 11.13 -1.79
CA ASP A 116 -8.94 11.71 -1.30
C ASP A 116 -7.73 10.78 -1.39
N ALA A 117 -7.92 9.46 -1.57
CA ALA A 117 -6.83 8.52 -1.83
C ALA A 117 -5.97 8.88 -3.07
N TYR A 118 -6.57 9.64 -4.01
CA TYR A 118 -5.94 10.13 -5.23
C TYR A 118 -5.43 11.57 -5.11
N ARG A 119 -5.74 12.26 -4.00
CA ARG A 119 -5.26 13.61 -3.78
C ARG A 119 -3.91 13.54 -3.07
N LEU A 120 -2.92 14.17 -3.72
CA LEU A 120 -1.74 14.69 -3.05
C LEU A 120 -2.19 15.28 -1.72
N GLY A 121 -1.78 14.69 -0.60
CA GLY A 121 -1.80 15.42 0.65
C GLY A 121 -1.05 16.72 0.40
N GLU A 122 -1.63 17.85 0.81
CA GLU A 122 -1.11 19.21 0.59
C GLU A 122 0.35 19.41 1.10
N ASP A 123 0.96 18.41 1.74
CA ASP A 123 2.28 18.46 2.35
C ASP A 123 3.48 18.27 1.40
N HIS A 124 3.32 17.72 0.18
CA HIS A 124 4.48 17.46 -0.69
C HIS A 124 4.51 18.39 -1.90
N THR A 125 5.12 19.56 -1.70
CA THR A 125 5.38 20.50 -2.80
C THR A 125 6.33 19.85 -3.80
N ILE A 126 5.83 19.51 -5.00
CA ILE A 126 6.65 19.02 -6.11
C ILE A 126 7.63 20.14 -6.51
N PRO A 127 8.95 19.89 -6.53
CA PRO A 127 9.93 20.88 -6.97
C PRO A 127 9.57 21.41 -8.37
N PRO A 128 9.63 22.73 -8.63
CA PRO A 128 9.21 23.30 -9.91
C PRO A 128 9.91 22.70 -11.13
N GLU A 129 11.17 22.31 -10.98
CA GLU A 129 12.00 21.68 -12.02
C GLU A 129 11.49 20.28 -12.36
N LEU A 130 11.23 19.45 -11.32
CA LEU A 130 10.63 18.12 -11.49
C LEU A 130 9.22 18.20 -12.10
N LYS A 131 8.40 19.15 -11.63
CA LYS A 131 7.05 19.36 -12.16
C LYS A 131 7.06 19.76 -13.63
N SER A 132 7.99 20.64 -14.01
CA SER A 132 8.15 21.06 -15.41
C SER A 132 8.59 19.90 -16.30
N ALA A 133 9.55 19.09 -15.84
CA ALA A 133 10.03 17.92 -16.57
C ALA A 133 8.94 16.84 -16.73
N LEU A 134 8.22 16.50 -15.66
CA LEU A 134 7.10 15.56 -15.74
C LEU A 134 6.02 16.06 -16.70
N ARG A 135 5.62 17.35 -16.62
CA ARG A 135 4.60 17.92 -17.51
C ARG A 135 5.02 17.99 -18.99
N ALA A 136 6.30 17.92 -19.30
CA ALA A 136 6.79 17.83 -20.67
C ALA A 136 6.51 16.46 -21.30
N ASN A 137 6.25 15.43 -20.49
CA ASN A 137 5.81 14.10 -20.92
C ASN A 137 4.42 13.79 -20.34
N GLU A 138 3.38 13.88 -21.19
CA GLU A 138 1.98 13.71 -20.77
C GLU A 138 1.73 12.36 -20.06
N THR A 139 2.27 11.26 -20.59
CA THR A 139 2.16 9.93 -19.99
C THR A 139 2.85 9.85 -18.63
N ALA A 140 4.06 10.39 -18.52
CA ALA A 140 4.77 10.44 -17.24
C ALA A 140 4.01 11.29 -16.21
N TRP A 141 3.44 12.42 -16.62
CA TRP A 141 2.66 13.28 -15.74
C TRP A 141 1.39 12.58 -15.25
N GLU A 142 0.62 11.95 -16.13
CA GLU A 142 -0.57 11.19 -15.77
C GLU A 142 -0.23 10.04 -14.82
N ASN A 143 0.78 9.24 -15.14
CA ASN A 143 1.22 8.13 -14.28
C ASN A 143 1.73 8.64 -12.93
N PHE A 144 2.51 9.73 -12.91
CA PHE A 144 3.00 10.32 -11.68
C PHE A 144 1.85 10.81 -10.78
N GLN A 145 0.85 11.49 -11.35
CA GLN A 145 -0.35 11.90 -10.62
C GLN A 145 -1.13 10.68 -10.08
N ASN A 146 -1.06 9.56 -10.79
CA ASN A 146 -1.68 8.30 -10.40
C ASN A 146 -0.84 7.48 -9.40
N PHE A 147 0.40 7.82 -9.10
CA PHE A 147 1.17 7.13 -8.06
C PHE A 147 0.61 7.42 -6.66
N SER A 148 0.85 6.52 -5.70
CA SER A 148 0.46 6.77 -4.31
C SER A 148 1.23 7.96 -3.72
N ASN A 149 0.70 8.62 -2.69
CA ASN A 149 1.40 9.71 -2.01
C ASN A 149 2.81 9.31 -1.53
N THR A 150 2.98 8.06 -1.09
CA THR A 150 4.28 7.51 -0.68
C THR A 150 5.25 7.41 -1.86
N ASP A 151 4.77 6.93 -3.01
CA ASP A 151 5.59 6.76 -4.22
C ASP A 151 5.96 8.12 -4.84
N GLN A 152 5.01 9.05 -4.94
CA GLN A 152 5.29 10.42 -5.36
C GLN A 152 6.29 11.09 -4.42
N HIS A 153 6.11 10.94 -3.11
CA HIS A 153 7.03 11.47 -2.11
C HIS A 153 8.43 10.88 -2.24
N ALA A 154 8.55 9.57 -2.47
CA ALA A 154 9.83 8.92 -2.71
C ALA A 154 10.62 9.56 -3.86
N PHE A 155 9.96 9.81 -5.01
CA PHE A 155 10.58 10.55 -6.11
C PHE A 155 11.02 11.96 -5.70
N ILE A 156 10.12 12.72 -5.05
CA ILE A 156 10.38 14.09 -4.61
C ILE A 156 11.56 14.17 -3.63
N THR A 157 11.60 13.30 -2.62
CA THR A 157 12.70 13.22 -1.64
C THR A 157 14.01 12.92 -2.33
N LEU A 158 14.04 11.92 -3.22
CA LEU A 158 15.28 11.53 -3.89
C LEU A 158 15.78 12.65 -4.83
N VAL A 159 14.92 13.39 -5.50
CA VAL A 159 15.33 14.59 -6.26
C VAL A 159 15.86 15.69 -5.32
N ASN A 160 15.20 15.96 -4.20
CA ASN A 160 15.62 16.99 -3.25
C ASN A 160 16.93 16.65 -2.50
N ASP A 161 17.20 15.38 -2.26
CA ASP A 161 18.41 14.90 -1.57
C ASP A 161 19.67 14.96 -2.47
N ALA A 162 19.53 15.35 -3.74
CA ALA A 162 20.67 15.53 -4.63
C ALA A 162 21.51 16.74 -4.18
N LYS A 163 22.80 16.51 -3.90
CA LYS A 163 23.71 17.55 -3.40
C LYS A 163 24.30 18.42 -4.51
N THR A 164 24.32 17.93 -5.74
CA THR A 164 24.85 18.62 -6.92
C THR A 164 23.73 18.85 -7.92
N ALA A 165 23.87 19.90 -8.75
CA ALA A 165 22.91 20.20 -9.81
C ALA A 165 22.83 19.06 -10.84
N GLU A 166 23.97 18.49 -11.22
CA GLU A 166 24.07 17.35 -12.15
C GLU A 166 23.29 16.13 -11.65
N THR A 167 23.53 15.69 -10.40
CA THR A 167 22.78 14.56 -9.83
C THR A 167 21.29 14.86 -9.67
N LYS A 168 20.92 16.13 -9.49
CA LYS A 168 19.51 16.52 -9.41
C LYS A 168 18.85 16.38 -10.78
N GLU A 169 19.52 16.84 -11.83
CA GLU A 169 19.09 16.71 -13.23
C GLU A 169 18.95 15.24 -13.62
N ASP A 170 19.96 14.41 -13.38
CA ASP A 170 19.92 12.96 -13.66
C ASP A 170 18.71 12.28 -12.97
N ARG A 171 18.44 12.63 -11.71
CA ARG A 171 17.31 12.06 -10.96
C ARG A 171 15.97 12.55 -11.49
N ILE A 172 15.89 13.80 -11.98
CA ILE A 172 14.67 14.32 -12.61
C ILE A 172 14.41 13.55 -13.90
N GLU A 173 15.40 13.41 -14.78
CA GLU A 173 15.28 12.64 -16.02
C GLU A 173 14.86 11.21 -15.72
N ARG A 174 15.55 10.54 -14.80
CA ARG A 174 15.23 9.17 -14.41
C ARG A 174 13.84 9.03 -13.79
N THR A 175 13.37 10.04 -13.05
CA THR A 175 12.00 10.07 -12.52
C THR A 175 10.97 10.11 -13.64
N VAL A 176 11.20 10.92 -14.68
CA VAL A 176 10.31 11.01 -15.84
C VAL A 176 10.27 9.67 -16.57
N GLU A 177 11.42 9.04 -16.82
CA GLU A 177 11.49 7.73 -17.48
C GLU A 177 10.74 6.63 -16.71
N LEU A 178 10.92 6.57 -15.38
CA LEU A 178 10.26 5.60 -14.53
C LEU A 178 8.75 5.86 -14.48
N ALA A 179 8.34 7.12 -14.35
CA ALA A 179 6.93 7.50 -14.35
C ALA A 179 6.26 7.18 -15.69
N GLU A 180 6.91 7.46 -16.83
CA GLU A 180 6.42 7.08 -18.16
C GLU A 180 6.17 5.57 -18.27
N GLN A 181 7.06 4.76 -17.69
CA GLN A 181 6.94 3.31 -17.63
C GLN A 181 6.02 2.80 -16.51
N ASN A 182 5.38 3.69 -15.75
CA ASN A 182 4.55 3.38 -14.59
C ASN A 182 5.31 2.56 -13.50
N LEU A 183 6.62 2.79 -13.38
CA LEU A 183 7.51 2.22 -12.38
C LEU A 183 7.71 3.19 -11.22
N ARG A 184 7.86 2.63 -10.00
CA ARG A 184 8.05 3.41 -8.76
C ARG A 184 9.53 3.75 -8.55
N ALA A 185 9.83 4.62 -7.59
CA ALA A 185 11.22 4.97 -7.25
C ALA A 185 12.01 3.79 -6.62
N TYR A 186 11.30 2.81 -6.08
CA TYR A 186 11.85 1.59 -5.49
C TYR A 186 11.21 0.35 -6.11
N ASP A 187 11.99 -0.71 -6.28
CA ASP A 187 11.49 -2.01 -6.72
C ASP A 187 10.77 -2.77 -5.57
N GLU A 188 10.25 -3.96 -5.87
CA GLU A 188 9.58 -4.84 -4.90
C GLU A 188 10.48 -5.31 -3.74
N ASN A 189 11.80 -5.22 -3.90
CA ASN A 189 12.81 -5.55 -2.90
C ASN A 189 13.34 -4.31 -2.16
N ASN A 190 12.71 -3.14 -2.36
CA ASN A 190 13.10 -1.85 -1.80
C ASN A 190 14.47 -1.34 -2.26
N ASN A 191 14.96 -1.78 -3.43
CA ASN A 191 16.13 -1.19 -4.08
C ASN A 191 15.73 0.07 -4.83
N ARG A 192 16.56 1.10 -4.71
CA ARG A 192 16.37 2.38 -5.40
C ARG A 192 16.61 2.25 -6.91
N LEU A 193 15.72 2.80 -7.72
CA LEU A 193 15.79 2.81 -9.19
C LEU A 193 16.25 4.16 -9.80
N LEU A 194 16.44 5.15 -8.92
CA LEU A 194 17.00 6.49 -9.17
C LEU A 194 18.49 6.59 -8.86
#